data_AF-A0A420NDT9-F1
#
_entry.id   AF-A0A420NDT9-F1
#
_cell.length_a   1.000
_cell.length_b   1.000
_cell.length_c   1.000
_cell.angle_alpha   90.00
_cell.angle_beta   90.00
_cell.angle_gamma   90.00
#
_symmetry.space_group_name_H-M   'P 1'
#
loop_
_entity.id
_entity.type
_entity.pdbx_description
1 polymer ?
#
loop_
_entity_poly.entity_id
_entity_poly.type
_entity_poly.pdbx_seq_one_letter_code
_entity_poly.pdbx_strand_id
1 'polypeptide(L)'
;MIFSYLNHKDIWPKYCAVYEAIYDHMGDFDTWYSTQQDAGTTIPSLLKEWKEYNRLVLDSMVRRARDTETWMYNNKDCGVFGCFLTPQLVRMWAYNHYRNYFNFKIANTCKNMDKSTV
;
A
#
# COMPACT_ATOMS: atom_id res chain seq x y z
N MET A 1 12.24 -3.91 -0.72
CA MET A 1 10.88 -4.01 -1.31
C MET A 1 10.32 -2.61 -1.54
N ILE A 2 9.41 -2.41 -2.49
CA ILE A 2 8.72 -1.12 -2.69
C ILE A 2 8.03 -0.62 -1.42
N PHE A 3 7.46 -1.53 -0.61
CA PHE A 3 6.87 -1.20 0.70
C PHE A 3 7.84 -0.46 1.63
N SER A 4 9.08 -0.95 1.76
CA SER A 4 10.08 -0.34 2.65
C SER A 4 10.57 1.01 2.12
N TYR A 5 10.59 1.19 0.79
CA TYR A 5 10.94 2.45 0.15
C TYR A 5 9.87 3.52 0.42
N LEU A 6 8.59 3.20 0.24
CA LEU A 6 7.49 4.16 0.44
C LEU A 6 7.29 4.52 1.92
N ASN A 7 7.57 3.61 2.84
CA ASN A 7 7.53 3.91 4.29
C ASN A 7 8.74 4.72 4.79
N HIS A 8 9.72 5.01 3.93
CA HIS A 8 10.85 5.83 4.33
C HIS A 8 10.42 7.29 4.54
N LYS A 9 10.85 7.88 5.66
CA LYS A 9 10.47 9.24 6.08
C LYS A 9 10.73 10.33 5.04
N ASP A 10 11.75 10.15 4.21
CA ASP A 10 12.15 11.13 3.19
C ASP A 10 11.48 10.88 1.83
N ILE A 11 10.87 9.71 1.64
CA ILE A 11 10.21 9.31 0.39
C ILE A 11 8.73 9.63 0.44
N TRP A 12 8.08 9.39 1.59
CA TRP A 12 6.65 9.66 1.74
C TRP A 12 6.26 11.11 1.39
N PRO A 13 6.97 12.16 1.84
CA PRO A 13 6.64 13.54 1.47
C PRO A 13 6.76 13.79 -0.04
N LYS A 14 7.74 13.17 -0.71
CA LYS A 14 7.92 13.28 -2.17
C LYS A 14 6.79 12.60 -2.92
N TYR A 15 6.38 11.42 -2.45
CA TYR A 15 5.21 10.73 -2.99
C TYR A 15 3.95 11.60 -2.83
N CYS A 16 3.72 12.19 -1.65
CA CYS A 16 2.60 13.09 -1.45
C CYS A 16 2.67 14.32 -2.36
N ALA A 17 3.82 14.94 -2.56
CA ALA A 17 3.94 16.09 -3.46
C ALA A 17 3.48 15.76 -4.90
N VAL A 18 3.85 14.58 -5.41
CA VAL A 18 3.43 14.11 -6.74
C VAL A 18 1.92 13.77 -6.74
N TYR A 19 1.44 13.09 -5.70
CA TYR A 19 0.03 12.74 -5.57
C TYR A 19 -0.87 13.97 -5.59
N GLU A 20 -0.53 14.99 -4.79
CA GLU A 20 -1.31 16.23 -4.68
C GLU A 20 -1.25 17.05 -5.98
N ALA A 21 -0.08 17.16 -6.63
CA ALA A 21 0.03 17.86 -7.91
C ALA A 21 -0.84 17.24 -9.00
N ILE A 22 -0.90 15.91 -9.07
CA ILE A 22 -1.78 15.21 -10.03
C ILE A 22 -3.25 15.37 -9.63
N TYR A 23 -3.56 15.30 -8.32
CA TYR A 23 -4.91 15.48 -7.81
C TYR A 23 -5.48 16.85 -8.19
N ASP A 24 -4.69 17.91 -8.03
CA ASP A 24 -5.09 19.28 -8.40
C ASP A 24 -5.38 19.38 -9.91
N HIS A 25 -4.49 18.86 -10.76
CA HIS A 25 -4.70 18.85 -12.22
C HIS A 25 -5.92 18.04 -12.66
N MET A 26 -6.25 16.95 -11.97
CA MET A 26 -7.45 16.17 -12.26
C MET A 26 -8.72 16.91 -11.83
N GLY A 27 -8.67 17.68 -10.74
CA GLY A 27 -9.77 18.56 -10.32
C GLY A 27 -10.03 19.71 -11.31
N ASP A 28 -8.95 20.31 -11.84
CA ASP A 28 -9.05 21.33 -12.88
C ASP A 28 -9.70 20.76 -14.16
N PHE A 29 -9.31 19.53 -14.54
CA PHE A 29 -9.90 18.84 -15.68
C PHE A 29 -11.38 18.52 -15.46
N ASP A 30 -11.75 17.93 -14.32
CA ASP A 30 -13.15 17.62 -13.99
C ASP A 30 -14.02 18.89 -14.03
N THR A 31 -13.50 20.00 -13.50
CA THR A 31 -14.17 21.31 -13.52
C THR A 31 -14.36 21.80 -14.95
N TRP A 32 -13.28 21.84 -15.74
CA TRP A 32 -13.34 22.26 -17.14
C TRP A 32 -14.29 21.39 -17.97
N TYR A 33 -14.24 20.07 -17.81
CA TYR A 33 -15.09 19.13 -18.54
C TYR A 33 -16.57 19.35 -18.23
N SER A 34 -16.90 19.65 -16.97
CA SER A 34 -18.28 19.96 -16.57
C SER A 34 -18.86 21.23 -17.21
N THR A 35 -18.00 22.16 -17.65
CA THR A 35 -18.42 23.39 -18.34
C THR A 35 -18.66 23.18 -19.83
N GLN A 36 -18.24 22.06 -20.41
CA GLN A 36 -18.49 21.75 -21.81
C GLN A 36 -19.91 21.22 -22.01
N GLN A 37 -20.81 22.10 -22.49
CA GLN A 37 -22.23 21.80 -22.70
C GLN A 37 -22.51 20.66 -23.70
N ASP A 38 -21.53 20.26 -24.52
CA ASP A 38 -21.68 19.25 -25.60
C ASP A 38 -20.83 17.99 -25.41
N ALA A 39 -20.34 17.72 -24.20
CA ALA A 39 -19.33 16.67 -24.00
C ALA A 39 -19.80 15.24 -24.36
N GLY A 40 -21.11 15.03 -24.59
CA GLY A 40 -21.73 13.83 -25.18
C GLY A 40 -21.57 12.53 -24.37
N THR A 41 -20.65 12.52 -23.40
CA THR A 41 -20.22 11.36 -22.62
C THR A 41 -20.09 11.80 -21.18
N THR A 42 -20.79 11.13 -20.27
CA THR A 42 -20.55 11.34 -18.83
C THR A 42 -19.28 10.60 -18.44
N ILE A 43 -18.21 11.33 -18.13
CA ILE A 43 -16.97 10.75 -17.60
C ILE A 43 -17.05 10.75 -16.06
N PRO A 44 -16.66 9.65 -15.39
CA PRO A 44 -16.54 9.64 -13.93
C PRO A 44 -15.47 10.64 -13.47
N SER A 45 -15.62 11.20 -12.27
CA SER A 45 -14.65 12.16 -11.72
C SER A 45 -13.26 11.55 -11.63
N LEU A 46 -12.32 12.09 -12.40
CA LEU A 46 -10.93 11.63 -12.40
C LEU A 46 -10.28 11.86 -11.05
N LEU A 47 -10.65 12.95 -10.38
CA LEU A 47 -10.18 13.26 -9.03
C LEU A 47 -10.58 12.19 -8.02
N LYS A 48 -11.82 11.68 -8.12
CA LYS A 48 -12.28 10.56 -7.29
C LYS A 48 -11.50 9.28 -7.61
N GLU A 49 -11.42 8.92 -8.90
CA GLU A 49 -10.73 7.69 -9.34
C GLU A 49 -9.25 7.69 -8.93
N TRP A 50 -8.57 8.83 -9.00
CA TRP A 50 -7.16 8.95 -8.60
C TRP A 50 -6.93 8.68 -7.11
N LYS A 51 -7.83 9.17 -6.27
CA LYS A 51 -7.79 8.93 -4.83
C LYS A 51 -7.98 7.44 -4.53
N GLU A 52 -8.99 6.81 -5.14
CA GLU A 52 -9.28 5.39 -4.97
C GLU A 52 -8.14 4.51 -5.48
N TYR A 53 -7.61 4.81 -6.66
CA TYR A 53 -6.49 4.12 -7.27
C TYR A 53 -5.26 4.12 -6.35
N ASN A 54 -4.84 5.28 -5.85
CA ASN A 54 -3.65 5.37 -5.00
C ASN A 54 -3.82 4.60 -3.70
N ARG A 55 -5.01 4.68 -3.07
CA ARG A 55 -5.32 3.87 -1.88
C ARG A 55 -5.22 2.38 -2.16
N LEU A 56 -5.81 1.92 -3.26
CA LEU A 56 -5.80 0.52 -3.66
C LEU A 56 -4.38 0.02 -3.93
N VAL A 57 -3.56 0.81 -4.63
CA VAL A 57 -2.17 0.48 -4.92
C VAL A 57 -1.36 0.34 -3.63
N LEU A 58 -1.45 1.32 -2.71
CA LEU A 58 -0.75 1.26 -1.43
C LEU A 58 -1.21 0.08 -0.56
N ASP A 59 -2.52 -0.18 -0.50
CA ASP A 59 -3.08 -1.33 0.23
C ASP A 59 -2.62 -2.65 -0.37
N SER A 60 -2.53 -2.73 -1.70
CA SER A 60 -2.04 -3.93 -2.40
C SER A 60 -0.58 -4.23 -2.06
N MET A 61 0.25 -3.20 -1.87
CA MET A 61 1.65 -3.37 -1.46
C MET A 61 1.75 -3.95 -0.04
N VAL A 62 0.90 -3.48 0.87
CA VAL A 62 0.80 -4.02 2.23
C VAL A 62 0.38 -5.49 2.22
N ARG A 63 -0.68 -5.82 1.46
CA ARG A 63 -1.17 -7.20 1.32
C ARG A 63 -0.07 -8.13 0.78
N ARG A 64 0.62 -7.72 -0.31
CA ARG A 64 1.73 -8.48 -0.88
C ARG A 64 2.90 -8.68 0.09
N ALA A 65 3.22 -7.68 0.92
CA ALA A 65 4.24 -7.82 1.95
C ALA A 65 3.84 -8.85 3.01
N ARG A 66 2.57 -8.82 3.47
CA ARG A 66 2.02 -9.81 4.41
C ARG A 66 1.98 -11.22 3.82
N ASP A 67 1.62 -11.36 2.54
CA ASP A 67 1.60 -12.65 1.84
C ASP A 67 3.01 -13.23 1.72
N THR A 68 4.00 -12.38 1.42
CA THR A 68 5.41 -12.79 1.35
C THR A 68 5.92 -13.27 2.70
N GLU A 69 5.63 -12.55 3.79
CA GLU A 69 5.99 -12.97 5.15
C GLU A 69 5.30 -14.28 5.56
N THR A 70 4.02 -14.42 5.22
CA THR A 70 3.26 -15.66 5.47
C THR A 70 3.86 -16.84 4.72
N TRP A 71 4.25 -16.63 3.47
CA TRP A 71 4.93 -17.63 2.67
C TRP A 71 6.28 -18.02 3.29
N MET A 72 7.11 -17.05 3.70
CA MET A 72 8.39 -17.31 4.37
C MET A 72 8.20 -18.09 5.67
N TYR A 73 7.19 -17.73 6.47
CA TYR A 73 6.86 -18.47 7.69
C TYR A 73 6.41 -19.91 7.39
N ASN A 74 5.58 -20.13 6.38
CA ASN A 74 5.10 -21.48 6.04
C ASN A 74 6.18 -22.35 5.40
N ASN A 75 7.13 -21.75 4.69
CA ASN A 75 8.22 -22.44 3.99
C ASN A 75 9.58 -22.31 4.71
N LYS A 76 9.56 -21.97 6.00
CA LYS A 76 10.77 -21.90 6.82
C LYS A 76 11.50 -23.25 6.81
N ASP A 77 12.77 -23.23 6.42
CA ASP A 77 13.61 -24.41 6.47
C ASP A 77 13.95 -24.74 7.93
N CYS A 78 13.57 -25.92 8.39
CA CYS A 78 13.87 -26.44 9.72
C CYS A 78 14.95 -27.56 9.66
N GLY A 79 15.59 -27.77 8.51
CA GLY A 79 16.61 -28.81 8.30
C GLY A 79 16.06 -30.25 8.32
N VAL A 80 16.97 -31.22 8.20
CA VAL A 80 16.67 -32.66 8.02
C VAL A 80 15.91 -33.28 9.19
N PHE A 81 16.11 -32.78 10.41
CA PHE A 81 15.43 -33.28 11.62
C PHE A 81 14.11 -32.54 11.91
N GLY A 82 13.69 -31.66 11.00
CA GLY A 82 12.46 -30.89 11.08
C GLY A 82 12.42 -29.91 12.24
N CYS A 83 11.27 -29.26 12.39
CA CYS A 83 11.04 -28.23 13.39
C CYS A 83 10.99 -28.76 14.85
N PHE A 84 11.24 -30.06 15.06
CA PHE A 84 11.20 -30.74 16.36
C PHE A 84 12.48 -30.52 17.18
N LEU A 85 13.66 -30.56 16.55
CA LEU A 85 14.95 -30.37 17.24
C LEU A 85 15.38 -28.90 17.36
N THR A 86 14.68 -27.99 16.69
CA THR A 86 14.98 -26.54 16.71
C THR A 86 13.80 -25.70 17.21
N PRO A 87 13.25 -25.97 18.41
CA PRO A 87 12.07 -25.26 18.92
C PRO A 87 12.33 -23.76 19.11
N GLN A 88 13.56 -23.33 19.42
CA GLN A 88 13.91 -21.91 19.47
C GLN A 88 13.76 -21.20 18.11
N LEU A 89 14.10 -21.86 17.01
CA LEU A 89 14.00 -21.29 15.67
C LEU A 89 12.54 -21.12 15.26
N VAL A 90 11.70 -22.11 15.58
CA VAL A 90 10.25 -22.06 15.34
C VAL A 90 9.60 -20.94 16.12
N ARG A 91 9.95 -20.78 17.40
CA ARG A 91 9.45 -19.68 18.25
C ARG A 91 9.86 -18.31 17.70
N MET A 92 11.10 -18.17 17.23
CA MET A 92 11.58 -16.94 16.61
C MET A 92 10.80 -16.63 15.33
N TRP A 93 10.60 -17.62 14.45
CA TRP A 93 9.77 -17.48 13.25
C TRP A 93 8.33 -17.09 13.58
N ALA A 94 7.71 -17.71 14.58
CA ALA A 94 6.34 -17.38 14.99
C ALA A 94 6.24 -15.96 15.57
N TYR A 95 7.20 -15.56 16.40
CA TYR A 95 7.27 -14.20 16.95
C TYR A 95 7.46 -13.16 15.84
N ASN A 96 8.41 -13.40 14.93
CA ASN A 96 8.67 -12.52 13.79
C ASN A 96 7.46 -12.43 12.87
N HIS A 97 6.85 -13.56 12.51
CA HIS A 97 5.65 -13.59 11.69
C HIS A 97 4.52 -12.75 12.31
N TYR A 98 4.19 -12.99 13.58
CA TYR A 98 3.18 -12.20 14.28
C TYR A 98 3.53 -10.71 14.29
N ARG A 99 4.74 -10.35 14.71
CA ARG A 99 5.17 -8.96 14.82
C ARG A 99 5.20 -8.26 13.46
N ASN A 100 5.77 -8.89 12.43
CA ASN A 100 5.92 -8.31 11.10
C ASN A 100 4.56 -8.15 10.42
N TYR A 101 3.68 -9.16 10.50
CA TYR A 101 2.35 -9.12 9.91
C TYR A 101 1.55 -7.89 10.36
N PHE A 102 1.56 -7.58 11.67
CA PHE A 102 0.87 -6.41 12.21
C PHE A 102 1.59 -5.07 11.99
N ASN A 103 2.90 -5.10 11.73
CA ASN A 103 3.69 -3.90 11.46
C ASN A 103 3.78 -3.54 9.97
N PHE A 104 3.45 -4.47 9.06
CA PHE A 104 3.28 -4.14 7.65
C PHE A 104 2.05 -3.27 7.46
N LYS A 105 2.25 -1.95 7.49
CA LYS A 105 1.24 -0.92 7.29
C LYS A 105 1.87 0.27 6.56
N ILE A 106 1.10 0.91 5.69
CA ILE A 106 1.39 2.26 5.18
C ILE A 106 0.32 3.15 5.79
N ALA A 107 0.59 3.61 7.03
CA ALA A 107 -0.36 4.38 7.83
C ALA A 107 -0.37 5.87 7.45
N ASN A 108 0.67 6.32 6.76
CA ASN A 108 0.79 7.70 6.34
C ASN A 108 -0.30 8.04 5.31
N THR A 109 -0.74 9.29 5.33
CA THR A 109 -1.69 9.85 4.38
C THR A 109 -1.10 11.10 3.73
N CYS A 110 -1.71 11.54 2.65
CA CYS A 110 -1.53 12.88 2.08
C CYS A 110 -2.76 13.74 2.43
N LYS A 111 -2.77 15.01 2.02
CA LYS A 111 -3.84 15.97 2.36
C LYS A 111 -5.19 15.50 1.82
N ASN A 112 -5.22 15.06 0.55
CA ASN A 112 -6.44 14.66 -0.15
C ASN A 112 -6.64 13.13 -0.25
N MET A 113 -5.87 12.35 0.53
CA MET A 113 -5.88 10.88 0.47
C MET A 113 -6.58 10.25 1.69
N ASP A 114 -7.33 9.17 1.46
CA ASP A 114 -7.97 8.41 2.54
C ASP A 114 -6.99 7.54 3.34
N LYS A 115 -7.40 7.23 4.57
CA LYS A 115 -6.69 6.33 5.49
C LYS A 115 -6.68 4.89 4.98
N SER A 116 -5.70 4.12 5.45
CA SER A 116 -5.61 2.68 5.19
C SER A 116 -6.82 1.90 5.62
N THR A 117 -7.22 0.97 4.76
CA THR A 117 -8.23 -0.06 5.06
C THR A 117 -7.59 -1.38 5.50
N VAL A 118 -6.26 -1.50 5.38
CA VAL A 118 -5.48 -2.71 5.72
C VAL A 118 -4.45 -2.48 6.79
#